data_AF-A0A919Z0Y3-F1
#
_entry.id   AF-A0A919Z0Y3-F1
#
_cell.length_a   1.000
_cell.length_b   1.000
_cell.length_c   1.000
_cell.angle_alpha   90.00
_cell.angle_beta   90.00
_cell.angle_gamma   90.00
#
_symmetry.space_group_name_H-M   'P 1'
#
loop_
_entity.id
_entity.type
_entity.pdbx_description
1 polymer ?
#
loop_
_entity_poly.entity_id
_entity_poly.type
_entity_poly.pdbx_seq_one_letter_code
_entity_poly.pdbx_strand_id
1 'polypeptide(L)'
;MARHHPQAIKVAVVHEPPVVRVLPDSPKWLSFFASVYRTSFRYNIPLASFKFNLSLSIPFRAFKSVPKDFQKRVTEANNEYFLIRHELIPSVNYQPDTDRIKQNGVKIVMAAGQMTQAKGKYYGRTVPILAEKLGCEMVTLPGHHLSFFDMPNEWATA
;
A
#
# COMPACT_ATOMS: atom_id res chain seq x y z
N MET A 1 -11.80 3.27 -10.46
CA MET A 1 -11.52 2.99 -11.88
C MET A 1 -12.06 1.62 -12.32
N ALA A 2 -11.45 0.48 -11.96
CA ALA A 2 -11.82 -0.83 -12.52
C ALA A 2 -13.30 -1.24 -12.34
N ARG A 3 -13.95 -0.79 -11.26
CA ARG A 3 -15.39 -1.04 -11.00
C ARG A 3 -16.34 -0.24 -11.88
N HIS A 4 -16.00 1.01 -12.21
CA HIS A 4 -16.91 1.99 -12.83
C HIS A 4 -16.54 2.41 -14.25
N HIS A 5 -15.25 2.36 -14.56
CA HIS A 5 -14.68 2.81 -15.83
C HIS A 5 -13.68 1.77 -16.35
N PRO A 6 -14.08 0.49 -16.53
CA PRO A 6 -13.17 -0.56 -16.98
C PRO A 6 -12.53 -0.25 -18.34
N GLN A 7 -13.24 0.44 -19.23
CA GLN A 7 -12.75 0.88 -20.54
C GLN A 7 -11.57 1.86 -20.47
N ALA A 8 -11.36 2.52 -19.33
CA ALA A 8 -10.23 3.43 -19.12
C ALA A 8 -8.95 2.68 -18.69
N ILE A 9 -9.01 1.36 -18.49
CA ILE A 9 -7.90 0.56 -17.98
C ILE A 9 -7.59 -0.55 -18.97
N LYS A 10 -6.42 -0.45 -19.62
CA LYS A 10 -5.88 -1.55 -20.43
C LYS A 10 -5.31 -2.66 -19.55
N VAL A 11 -4.48 -2.28 -18.57
CA VAL A 11 -3.88 -3.16 -17.56
C VAL A 11 -3.68 -2.35 -16.28
N ALA A 12 -3.92 -2.98 -15.12
CA ALA A 12 -3.55 -2.42 -13.82
C ALA A 12 -2.55 -3.31 -13.10
N VAL A 13 -1.38 -2.77 -12.76
CA VAL A 13 -0.43 -3.40 -11.83
C VAL A 13 -0.68 -2.81 -10.46
N VAL A 14 -1.16 -3.63 -9.53
CA VAL A 14 -1.55 -3.21 -8.19
C VAL A 14 -0.50 -3.69 -7.19
N HIS A 15 0.43 -2.80 -6.88
CA HIS A 15 1.52 -3.06 -5.94
C HIS A 15 1.06 -2.86 -4.49
N GLU A 16 1.05 -3.95 -3.72
CA GLU A 16 0.88 -3.97 -2.26
C GLU A 16 -0.24 -3.05 -1.71
N PRO A 17 -1.48 -3.15 -2.23
CA PRO A 17 -2.54 -2.25 -1.83
C PRO A 17 -2.93 -2.53 -0.36
N PRO A 18 -3.00 -1.53 0.52
CA PRO A 18 -3.26 -1.71 1.96
C PRO A 18 -4.75 -1.94 2.26
N VAL A 19 -5.43 -2.79 1.49
CA VAL A 19 -6.85 -3.16 1.64
C VAL A 19 -7.03 -4.12 2.81
N VAL A 20 -6.75 -3.65 4.02
CA VAL A 20 -6.67 -4.52 5.21
C VAL A 20 -7.99 -5.19 5.59
N ARG A 21 -9.13 -4.72 5.05
CA ARG A 21 -10.44 -5.36 5.27
C ARG A 21 -10.53 -6.78 4.71
N VAL A 22 -9.69 -7.16 3.74
CA VAL A 22 -9.68 -8.55 3.23
C VAL A 22 -8.92 -9.52 4.14
N LEU A 23 -8.20 -9.02 5.14
CA LEU A 23 -7.44 -9.85 6.05
C LEU A 23 -8.35 -10.49 7.11
N PRO A 24 -8.08 -11.73 7.54
CA PRO A 24 -8.83 -12.37 8.63
C PRO A 24 -8.66 -11.64 9.97
N ASP A 25 -7.49 -11.02 10.20
CA ASP A 25 -7.18 -10.18 11.36
C ASP A 25 -7.43 -8.68 11.09
N SER A 26 -8.34 -8.33 10.17
CA SER A 26 -8.63 -6.93 9.82
C SER A 26 -8.95 -6.02 11.02
N PRO A 27 -9.65 -6.45 12.10
CA PRO A 27 -9.92 -5.57 13.25
C PRO A 27 -8.64 -5.07 13.93
N LYS A 28 -7.58 -5.88 13.96
CA LYS A 28 -6.27 -5.49 14.51
C LYS A 28 -5.67 -4.33 13.73
N TRP A 29 -5.70 -4.40 12.39
CA TRP A 29 -5.11 -3.38 11.52
C TRP A 29 -5.95 -2.11 11.49
N LEU A 30 -7.27 -2.22 11.46
CA LEU A 30 -8.17 -1.07 11.57
C LEU A 30 -7.97 -0.33 12.91
N SER A 31 -7.81 -1.06 14.02
CA SER A 31 -7.48 -0.49 15.33
C SER A 31 -6.10 0.20 15.33
N PHE A 32 -5.09 -0.42 14.72
CA PHE A 32 -3.76 0.19 14.56
C PHE A 32 -3.83 1.53 13.82
N PHE A 33 -4.50 1.58 12.67
CA PHE A 33 -4.63 2.82 11.89
C PHE A 33 -5.48 3.88 12.58
N ALA A 34 -6.57 3.48 13.26
CA ALA A 34 -7.32 4.39 14.11
C ALA A 34 -6.44 4.98 15.21
N SER A 35 -5.51 4.20 15.76
CA SER A 35 -4.55 4.67 16.76
C SER A 35 -3.52 5.63 16.18
N VAL A 36 -3.03 5.40 14.96
CA VAL A 36 -2.17 6.37 14.22
C VAL A 36 -2.92 7.69 14.03
N TYR A 37 -4.15 7.63 13.51
CA TYR A 37 -5.01 8.79 13.32
C TYR A 37 -5.23 9.57 14.61
N ARG A 38 -5.64 8.91 15.70
CA ARG A 38 -5.83 9.55 17.02
C ARG A 38 -4.56 10.17 17.58
N THR A 39 -3.40 9.55 17.35
CA THR A 39 -2.09 10.10 17.76
C THR A 39 -1.84 11.46 17.11
N SER A 40 -2.28 11.65 15.86
CA SER A 40 -2.12 12.91 15.13
C SER A 40 -2.88 14.09 15.73
N PHE A 41 -4.00 13.83 16.42
CA PHE A 41 -4.80 14.84 17.11
C PHE A 41 -4.37 15.03 18.56
N ARG A 42 -4.05 13.93 19.25
CA ARG A 42 -3.67 13.97 20.67
C ARG A 42 -2.28 14.57 20.89
N TYR A 43 -1.34 14.33 19.97
CA TYR A 43 0.04 14.75 20.12
C TYR A 43 0.46 15.64 18.95
N ASN A 44 0.84 15.05 17.82
CA ASN A 44 1.22 15.76 16.60
C ASN A 44 1.37 14.79 15.43
N ILE A 45 1.53 15.33 14.23
CA ILE A 45 1.74 14.55 12.99
C ILE A 45 3.04 13.75 13.04
N PRO A 46 4.22 14.32 13.37
CA PRO A 46 5.47 13.55 13.39
C PRO A 46 5.41 12.27 14.23
N LEU A 47 4.76 12.29 15.40
CA LEU A 47 4.61 11.09 16.22
C LEU A 47 3.68 10.04 15.59
N ALA A 48 2.58 10.48 14.98
CA ALA A 48 1.69 9.59 14.23
C ALA A 48 2.40 8.96 13.03
N SER A 49 3.16 9.78 12.29
CA SER A 49 3.98 9.38 11.17
C SER A 49 5.06 8.38 11.55
N PHE A 50 5.78 8.62 12.65
CA PHE A 50 6.78 7.70 13.16
C PHE A 50 6.16 6.32 13.46
N LYS A 51 5.01 6.30 14.15
CA LYS A 51 4.25 5.08 14.43
C LYS A 51 3.81 4.36 13.15
N PHE A 52 3.35 5.09 12.15
CA PHE A 52 2.97 4.54 10.84
C PHE A 52 4.20 3.92 10.13
N ASN A 53 5.30 4.66 10.02
CA ASN A 53 6.52 4.22 9.34
C ASN A 53 7.14 2.97 9.99
N LEU A 54 7.09 2.84 11.31
CA LEU A 54 7.53 1.62 12.01
C LEU A 54 6.80 0.37 11.52
N SER A 55 5.50 0.50 11.20
CA SER A 55 4.69 -0.63 10.72
C SER A 55 5.10 -1.15 9.34
N LEU A 56 5.70 -0.29 8.51
CA LEU A 56 6.20 -0.66 7.18
C LEU A 56 7.49 -1.49 7.28
N SER A 57 8.29 -1.29 8.34
CA SER A 57 9.52 -2.04 8.59
C SER A 57 10.49 -2.10 7.40
N ILE A 58 10.63 -0.95 6.76
CA ILE A 58 11.51 -0.73 5.61
C ILE A 58 12.96 -0.59 6.09
N PRO A 59 13.94 -1.22 5.41
CA PRO A 59 15.35 -1.04 5.74
C PRO A 59 15.77 0.43 5.67
N PHE A 60 16.48 0.93 6.70
CA PHE A 60 16.94 2.32 6.73
C PHE A 60 17.78 2.73 5.52
N ARG A 61 18.48 1.78 4.89
CA ARG A 61 19.30 2.02 3.69
C ARG A 61 18.47 2.47 2.48
N ALA A 62 17.23 1.99 2.36
CA ALA A 62 16.35 2.33 1.24
C ALA A 62 16.01 3.82 1.19
N PHE A 63 15.92 4.47 2.36
CA PHE A 63 15.64 5.90 2.45
C PHE A 63 16.76 6.77 1.85
N LYS A 64 17.98 6.24 1.68
CA LYS A 64 19.07 6.97 1.01
C LYS A 64 18.83 7.14 -0.49
N SER A 65 18.07 6.23 -1.10
CA SER A 65 17.76 6.24 -2.53
C SER A 65 16.47 6.99 -2.85
N VAL A 66 15.72 7.43 -1.83
CA VAL A 66 14.49 8.21 -2.04
C VAL A 66 14.86 9.58 -2.63
N PRO A 67 14.33 9.95 -3.80
CA PRO A 67 14.63 11.23 -4.45
C PRO A 67 14.33 12.44 -3.56
N LYS A 68 15.18 13.48 -3.63
CA LYS A 68 15.03 14.69 -2.80
C LYS A 68 13.69 15.39 -3.04
N ASP A 69 13.20 15.43 -4.27
CA ASP A 69 11.90 16.02 -4.59
C ASP A 69 10.75 15.27 -3.91
N PHE A 70 10.84 13.93 -3.81
CA PHE A 70 9.88 13.12 -3.07
C PHE A 70 9.92 13.46 -1.58
N GLN A 71 11.12 13.54 -0.99
CA GLN A 71 11.28 13.91 0.42
C GLN A 71 10.67 15.29 0.71
N LYS A 72 10.93 16.28 -0.15
CA LYS A 72 10.32 17.63 -0.04
C LYS A 72 8.80 17.61 -0.11
N ARG A 73 8.20 16.80 -0.99
CA ARG A 73 6.74 16.67 -1.03
C ARG A 73 6.19 16.08 0.27
N VAL A 74 6.88 15.10 0.84
CA VAL A 74 6.50 14.49 2.13
C VAL A 74 6.54 15.52 3.26
N THR A 75 7.61 16.32 3.34
CA THR A 75 7.87 17.21 4.48
C THR A 75 7.39 18.65 4.28
N GLU A 76 7.76 19.31 3.18
CA GLU A 76 7.50 20.73 2.92
C GLU A 76 6.09 20.97 2.33
N ALA A 77 5.59 20.04 1.50
CA ALA A 77 4.26 20.14 0.91
C ALA A 77 3.15 19.51 1.76
N ASN A 78 3.45 19.12 3.01
CA ASN A 78 2.50 18.55 3.97
C ASN A 78 1.80 17.26 3.50
N ASN A 79 2.33 16.51 2.53
CA ASN A 79 1.69 15.26 2.10
C ASN A 79 1.48 14.28 3.26
N GLU A 80 2.42 14.24 4.22
CA GLU A 80 2.29 13.36 5.38
C GLU A 80 1.13 13.79 6.30
N TYR A 81 0.94 15.10 6.50
CA TYR A 81 -0.21 15.62 7.21
C TYR A 81 -1.52 15.18 6.53
N PHE A 82 -1.59 15.35 5.21
CA PHE A 82 -2.78 15.01 4.42
C PHE A 82 -3.07 13.51 4.45
N LEU A 83 -2.05 12.68 4.23
CA LEU A 83 -2.15 11.24 4.34
C LEU A 83 -2.74 10.84 5.69
N ILE A 84 -2.14 11.30 6.80
CA ILE A 84 -2.55 10.87 8.14
C ILE A 84 -3.94 11.40 8.52
N ARG A 85 -4.25 12.68 8.24
CA ARG A 85 -5.51 13.30 8.70
C ARG A 85 -6.70 13.14 7.78
N HIS A 86 -6.48 12.88 6.49
CA HIS A 86 -7.55 12.90 5.50
C HIS A 86 -7.68 11.57 4.75
N GLU A 87 -6.57 10.93 4.40
CA GLU A 87 -6.61 9.79 3.49
C GLU A 87 -6.54 8.44 4.21
N LEU A 88 -5.84 8.37 5.35
CA LEU A 88 -5.52 7.12 6.01
C LEU A 88 -6.77 6.32 6.39
N ILE A 89 -7.70 6.96 7.11
CA ILE A 89 -8.90 6.28 7.62
C ILE A 89 -9.82 5.82 6.47
N PRO A 90 -10.17 6.66 5.47
CA PRO A 90 -10.90 6.20 4.30
C PRO A 90 -10.19 5.07 3.56
N SER A 91 -8.86 5.16 3.35
CA SER A 91 -8.09 4.19 2.57
C SER A 91 -8.11 2.81 3.19
N VAL A 92 -7.84 2.70 4.50
CA VAL A 92 -7.78 1.39 5.19
C VAL A 92 -9.17 0.80 5.45
N ASN A 93 -10.21 1.64 5.40
CA ASN A 93 -11.61 1.21 5.46
C ASN A 93 -12.21 0.86 4.09
N TYR A 94 -11.48 1.05 3.00
CA TYR A 94 -11.99 0.69 1.68
C TYR A 94 -12.15 -0.83 1.55
N GLN A 95 -13.30 -1.25 1.04
CA GLN A 95 -13.59 -2.63 0.67
C GLN A 95 -13.88 -2.66 -0.84
N PRO A 96 -13.02 -3.27 -1.67
CA PRO A 96 -13.30 -3.43 -3.08
C PRO A 96 -14.45 -4.43 -3.27
N ASP A 97 -15.32 -4.10 -4.23
CA ASP A 97 -16.27 -5.02 -4.83
C ASP A 97 -15.52 -5.88 -5.86
N THR A 98 -14.91 -6.96 -5.36
CA THR A 98 -14.05 -7.84 -6.15
C THR A 98 -14.83 -8.58 -7.24
N ASP A 99 -16.09 -8.91 -6.97
CA ASP A 99 -16.94 -9.64 -7.92
C ASP A 99 -17.26 -8.75 -9.12
N ARG A 100 -17.63 -7.49 -8.88
CA ARG A 100 -17.87 -6.53 -9.98
C ARG A 100 -16.61 -6.24 -10.77
N ILE A 101 -15.47 -6.09 -10.10
CA ILE A 101 -14.18 -5.86 -10.78
C ILE A 101 -13.83 -7.07 -11.67
N LYS A 102 -14.02 -8.29 -11.17
CA LYS A 102 -13.79 -9.54 -11.92
C LYS A 102 -14.71 -9.66 -13.13
N GLN A 103 -16.00 -9.38 -12.96
CA GLN A 103 -17.00 -9.40 -14.05
C GLN A 103 -16.68 -8.38 -15.16
N ASN A 104 -16.06 -7.25 -14.81
CA ASN A 104 -15.69 -6.23 -15.78
C ASN A 104 -14.51 -6.63 -16.69
N GLY A 105 -13.86 -7.77 -16.43
CA GLY A 105 -12.82 -8.32 -17.32
C GLY A 105 -11.55 -7.48 -17.45
N VAL A 106 -11.28 -6.57 -16.49
CA VAL A 106 -10.07 -5.75 -16.50
C VAL A 106 -8.84 -6.63 -16.26
N LYS A 107 -7.81 -6.51 -17.10
CA LYS A 107 -6.53 -7.21 -16.86
C LYS A 107 -5.83 -6.58 -15.64
N ILE A 108 -5.75 -7.34 -14.56
CA ILE A 108 -5.13 -6.92 -13.30
C ILE A 108 -3.96 -7.86 -13.02
N VAL A 109 -2.85 -7.30 -12.53
CA VAL A 109 -1.73 -8.04 -11.97
C VAL A 109 -1.51 -7.55 -10.56
N MET A 110 -1.55 -8.46 -9.60
CA MET A 110 -1.25 -8.18 -8.21
C MET A 110 0.25 -8.32 -7.98
N ALA A 111 0.88 -7.39 -7.28
CA ALA A 111 2.33 -7.41 -7.08
C ALA A 111 2.69 -7.21 -5.60
N ALA A 112 3.64 -8.01 -5.11
CA ALA A 112 4.22 -7.85 -3.77
C ALA A 112 5.74 -7.95 -3.81
N GLY A 113 6.42 -7.17 -2.98
CA GLY A 113 7.85 -7.31 -2.74
C GLY A 113 8.16 -8.60 -2.00
N GLN A 114 9.19 -9.32 -2.45
CA GLN A 114 9.66 -10.58 -1.87
C GLN A 114 9.89 -10.47 -0.34
N MET A 115 10.54 -9.39 0.11
CA MET A 115 10.80 -9.16 1.54
C MET A 115 9.51 -8.87 2.30
N THR A 116 8.58 -8.15 1.70
CA THR A 116 7.28 -7.85 2.30
C THR A 116 6.51 -9.14 2.57
N GLN A 117 6.46 -10.05 1.59
CA GLN A 117 5.82 -11.34 1.72
C GLN A 117 6.52 -12.22 2.76
N ALA A 118 7.84 -12.34 2.69
CA ALA A 118 8.63 -13.15 3.61
C ALA A 118 8.45 -12.70 5.08
N LYS A 119 8.26 -11.39 5.31
CA LYS A 119 8.01 -10.82 6.64
C LYS A 119 6.53 -10.82 7.06
N GLY A 120 5.63 -11.33 6.23
CA GLY A 120 4.19 -11.39 6.52
C GLY A 120 3.57 -10.02 6.82
N LYS A 121 4.05 -8.95 6.16
CA LYS A 121 3.51 -7.60 6.39
C LYS A 121 2.06 -7.52 5.94
N TYR A 122 1.25 -6.74 6.67
CA TYR A 122 -0.20 -6.68 6.42
C TYR A 122 -0.55 -6.36 4.97
N TYR A 123 0.17 -5.40 4.37
CA TYR A 123 -0.04 -4.96 2.99
C TYR A 123 0.51 -5.93 1.94
N GLY A 124 1.46 -6.80 2.30
CA GLY A 124 1.86 -7.93 1.44
C GLY A 124 0.87 -9.09 1.52
N ARG A 125 0.25 -9.30 2.69
CA ARG A 125 -0.76 -10.36 2.92
C ARG A 125 -2.06 -10.10 2.16
N THR A 126 -2.39 -8.84 1.85
CA THR A 126 -3.58 -8.51 1.03
C THR A 126 -3.43 -8.98 -0.41
N VAL A 127 -2.20 -9.01 -0.94
CA VAL A 127 -1.90 -9.29 -2.35
C VAL A 127 -2.39 -10.68 -2.79
N PRO A 128 -1.99 -11.81 -2.16
CA PRO A 128 -2.47 -13.13 -2.58
C PRO A 128 -3.99 -13.29 -2.40
N ILE A 129 -4.57 -12.71 -1.34
CA ILE A 129 -6.02 -12.77 -1.10
C ILE A 129 -6.80 -12.03 -2.19
N LEU A 130 -6.32 -10.85 -2.60
CA LEU A 130 -6.94 -10.08 -3.66
C LEU A 130 -6.75 -10.74 -5.03
N ALA A 131 -5.59 -11.34 -5.29
CA ALA A 131 -5.32 -12.08 -6.52
C ALA A 131 -6.30 -13.26 -6.68
N GLU A 132 -6.50 -14.04 -5.61
CA GLU A 132 -7.47 -15.13 -5.58
C GLU A 132 -8.90 -14.63 -5.83
N LYS A 133 -9.35 -13.59 -5.09
CA LYS A 133 -10.70 -13.03 -5.23
C LYS A 133 -10.98 -12.50 -6.63
N LEU A 134 -10.00 -11.86 -7.25
CA LEU A 134 -10.12 -11.32 -8.60
C LEU A 134 -9.88 -12.36 -9.69
N GLY A 135 -9.33 -13.53 -9.35
CA GLY A 135 -8.92 -14.55 -10.32
C GLY A 135 -7.83 -14.03 -11.26
N CYS A 136 -6.86 -13.28 -10.72
CA CYS A 136 -5.80 -12.66 -11.50
C CYS A 136 -4.41 -13.15 -11.11
N GLU A 137 -3.42 -12.85 -11.95
CA GLU A 137 -2.04 -13.20 -11.72
C GLU A 137 -1.46 -12.41 -10.54
N MET A 138 -0.60 -13.08 -9.77
CA MET A 138 0.25 -12.44 -8.78
C MET A 138 1.72 -12.60 -9.16
N VAL A 139 2.46 -11.50 -9.15
CA VAL A 139 3.91 -11.48 -9.36
C VAL A 139 4.64 -11.08 -8.08
N THR A 140 5.86 -11.59 -7.91
CA THR A 140 6.75 -11.21 -6.82
C THR A 140 7.81 -10.26 -7.35
N LEU A 141 7.85 -9.05 -6.80
CA LEU A 141 8.83 -8.03 -7.13
C LEU A 141 10.06 -8.13 -6.21
N PRO A 142 11.24 -7.69 -6.65
CA PRO A 142 12.43 -7.65 -5.81
C PRO A 142 12.26 -6.74 -4.59
N GLY A 143 12.87 -7.13 -3.47
CA GLY A 143 13.05 -6.26 -2.30
C GLY A 143 11.80 -6.03 -1.46
N HIS A 144 11.64 -4.81 -0.97
CA HIS A 144 10.61 -4.37 -0.02
C HIS A 144 9.63 -3.35 -0.63
N HIS A 145 8.72 -2.83 0.19
CA HIS A 145 7.68 -1.87 -0.19
C HIS A 145 8.12 -0.61 -0.96
N LEU A 146 9.41 -0.26 -0.91
CA LEU A 146 9.98 0.94 -1.53
C LEU A 146 11.10 0.60 -2.52
N SER A 147 11.20 -0.66 -2.96
CA SER A 147 12.32 -1.09 -3.79
C SER A 147 12.29 -0.58 -5.23
N PHE A 148 11.20 0.08 -5.63
CA PHE A 148 11.19 0.94 -6.81
C PHE A 148 12.13 2.17 -6.68
N PHE A 149 12.63 2.51 -5.49
CA PHE A 149 13.65 3.54 -5.31
C PHE A 149 15.08 3.00 -5.29
N ASP A 150 15.34 1.88 -4.62
CA ASP A 150 16.71 1.39 -4.41
C ASP A 150 17.10 0.16 -5.25
N MET A 151 16.15 -0.48 -5.93
CA MET A 151 16.36 -1.54 -6.92
C MET A 151 15.58 -1.28 -8.23
N PRO A 152 15.63 -0.06 -8.81
CA PRO A 152 14.72 0.33 -9.89
C PRO A 152 14.87 -0.49 -11.18
N ASN A 153 16.08 -0.97 -11.50
CA ASN A 153 16.31 -1.77 -12.70
C ASN A 153 15.69 -3.16 -12.57
N GLU A 154 15.94 -3.82 -11.44
CA GLU A 154 15.37 -5.13 -11.14
C GLU A 154 13.84 -5.05 -11.01
N TRP A 155 13.32 -3.96 -10.46
CA TRP A 155 11.89 -3.70 -10.41
C TRP A 155 11.25 -3.51 -11.78
N ALA A 156 11.94 -2.84 -12.72
CA ALA A 156 11.41 -2.55 -14.05
C ALA A 156 11.42 -3.78 -14.98
N THR A 157 12.30 -4.76 -14.73
CA THR A 157 12.44 -5.97 -15.56
C THR A 157 11.70 -7.19 -15.00
N ALA A 158 11.11 -7.08 -13.81
CA ALA A 158 10.31 -8.13 -13.17
C ALA A 158 8.88 -8.18 -13.72
#